data_AF-A0AAD6AXX3-F1
#
_entry.id   AF-A0AAD6AXX3-F1
#
_cell.length_a   1.000
_cell.length_b   1.000
_cell.length_c   1.000
_cell.angle_alpha   90.00
_cell.angle_beta   90.00
_cell.angle_gamma   90.00
#
_symmetry.space_group_name_H-M   'P 1'
#
loop_
_entity.id
_entity.type
_entity.pdbx_description
1 polymer ?
#
loop_
_entity_poly.entity_id
_entity_poly.type
_entity_poly.pdbx_seq_one_letter_code
_entity_poly.pdbx_strand_id
1 'polypeptide(L)'
;MSKVGDLENRSRRSNLRFVGIQESAEGSDIIGFMSRLIPQLLGPDAFPTLPIIERAHRSPTARQNSRARAIMIELLNFQDKVKILRLAREKKSLDYNGKHISIYPDFSPELTRRRRSFDPVKRKLRELNMKYFLLYPCTLCVVVDGTQQRFSTHKDAEEIFIEWDLEFHLRKSCTLRNA
;
A
#
# COMPACT_ATOMS: atom_id res chain seq x y z
N MET A 1 -10.90 -9.42 -13.99
CA MET A 1 -11.50 -8.25 -13.31
C MET A 1 -12.76 -7.94 -14.06
N SER A 2 -13.91 -7.88 -13.38
CA SER A 2 -15.18 -7.62 -14.06
C SER A 2 -15.21 -6.19 -14.63
N LYS A 3 -16.05 -5.93 -15.64
CA LYS A 3 -16.25 -4.57 -16.19
C LYS A 3 -16.66 -3.58 -15.09
N VAL A 4 -17.55 -4.01 -14.19
CA VAL A 4 -18.00 -3.20 -13.04
C VAL A 4 -16.84 -2.90 -12.09
N GLY A 5 -16.04 -3.91 -11.76
CA GLY A 5 -14.87 -3.74 -10.89
C GLY A 5 -13.83 -2.78 -11.50
N ASP A 6 -13.64 -2.79 -12.81
CA ASP A 6 -12.74 -1.84 -13.49
C ASP A 6 -13.26 -0.40 -13.42
N LEU A 7 -14.53 -0.17 -13.71
CA LEU A 7 -15.15 1.14 -13.59
C LEU A 7 -15.07 1.69 -12.16
N GLU A 8 -15.34 0.86 -11.16
CA GLU A 8 -15.24 1.25 -9.75
C GLU A 8 -13.81 1.67 -9.36
N ASN A 9 -12.80 0.91 -9.77
CA ASN A 9 -11.40 1.26 -9.44
C ASN A 9 -10.90 2.49 -10.22
N ARG A 10 -11.39 2.73 -11.43
CA ARG A 10 -11.11 3.97 -12.17
C ARG A 10 -11.70 5.18 -11.47
N SER A 11 -12.91 5.08 -10.93
CA SER A 11 -13.53 6.16 -10.14
C SER A 11 -12.72 6.44 -8.87
N ARG A 12 -12.25 5.39 -8.17
CA ARG A 12 -11.43 5.53 -6.95
C ARG A 12 -9.95 5.87 -7.20
N ARG A 13 -9.54 6.10 -8.45
CA ARG A 13 -8.11 6.19 -8.80
C ARG A 13 -7.40 7.35 -8.11
N SER A 14 -8.10 8.43 -7.77
CA SER A 14 -7.51 9.59 -7.08
C SER A 14 -7.66 9.52 -5.55
N ASN A 15 -8.27 8.45 -5.04
CA ASN A 15 -8.59 8.34 -3.63
C ASN A 15 -7.41 7.79 -2.82
N LEU A 16 -7.28 8.30 -1.60
CA LEU A 16 -6.33 7.86 -0.58
C LEU A 16 -7.04 7.61 0.75
N ARG A 17 -6.48 6.68 1.52
CA ARG A 17 -6.96 6.29 2.83
C ARG A 17 -5.85 6.49 3.86
N PHE A 18 -6.12 7.32 4.86
CA PHE A 18 -5.24 7.60 5.99
C PHE A 18 -5.73 6.84 7.22
N VAL A 19 -4.84 6.12 7.87
CA VAL A 19 -5.11 5.33 9.07
C VAL A 19 -4.19 5.78 10.19
N GLY A 20 -4.71 5.89 11.42
CA GLY A 20 -3.91 6.27 12.60
C GLY A 20 -4.14 7.70 13.09
N ILE A 21 -4.91 8.51 12.35
CA ILE A 21 -5.31 9.87 12.78
C ILE A 21 -6.39 9.75 13.87
N GLN A 22 -6.09 10.26 15.06
CA GLN A 22 -7.00 10.27 16.22
C GLN A 22 -8.34 10.93 15.85
N GLU A 23 -9.45 10.41 16.40
CA GLU A 23 -10.76 11.04 16.22
C GLU A 23 -10.72 12.49 16.72
N SER A 24 -11.46 13.37 16.04
CA SER A 24 -11.57 14.80 16.37
C SER A 24 -10.30 15.64 16.18
N ALA A 25 -9.17 15.06 15.76
CA ALA A 25 -7.95 15.82 15.46
C ALA A 25 -8.12 16.79 14.28
N GLU A 26 -9.05 16.47 13.38
CA GLU A 26 -9.40 17.28 12.21
C GLU A 26 -10.29 18.49 12.52
N GLY A 27 -10.94 18.52 13.69
CA GLY A 27 -11.92 19.56 14.03
C GLY A 27 -13.13 19.56 13.09
N SER A 28 -13.63 20.75 12.74
CA SER A 28 -14.77 20.94 11.84
C SER A 28 -14.40 20.93 10.35
N ASP A 29 -13.14 21.21 10.01
CA ASP A 29 -12.65 21.31 8.63
C ASP A 29 -11.64 20.20 8.29
N ILE A 30 -12.19 19.07 7.84
CA ILE A 30 -11.37 17.90 7.44
C ILE A 30 -10.52 18.21 6.21
N ILE A 31 -11.04 19.01 5.27
CA ILE A 31 -10.35 19.30 4.00
C ILE A 31 -9.11 20.15 4.28
N GLY A 32 -9.26 21.26 4.99
CA GLY A 32 -8.13 22.12 5.36
C GLY A 32 -7.17 21.43 6.32
N PHE A 33 -7.65 20.57 7.22
CA PHE A 33 -6.79 19.74 8.05
C PHE A 33 -5.90 18.83 7.19
N MET A 34 -6.49 18.07 6.27
CA MET A 34 -5.75 17.13 5.42
C MET A 34 -4.81 17.83 4.45
N SER A 35 -5.19 18.99 3.90
CA SER A 35 -4.33 19.75 2.98
C SER A 35 -3.06 20.25 3.65
N ARG A 36 -3.12 20.59 4.96
CA ARG A 36 -1.95 20.96 5.77
C ARG A 36 -1.17 19.76 6.30
N LEU A 37 -1.88 18.69 6.69
CA LEU A 37 -1.25 17.48 7.25
C LEU A 37 -0.36 16.77 6.24
N ILE A 38 -0.76 16.69 4.96
CA ILE A 38 0.00 15.94 3.95
C ILE A 38 1.43 16.50 3.77
N PRO A 39 1.63 17.81 3.52
CA PRO A 39 2.97 18.40 3.49
C PRO A 39 3.73 18.25 4.81
N GLN A 40 3.06 18.43 5.96
CA GLN A 40 3.70 18.25 7.27
C GLN A 40 4.27 16.83 7.44
N LEU A 41 3.53 15.81 6.99
CA LEU A 41 3.95 14.42 7.07
C LEU A 41 5.05 14.07 6.06
N LEU A 42 5.03 14.64 4.87
CA LEU A 42 5.85 14.19 3.74
C LEU A 42 7.04 15.11 3.43
N GLY A 43 7.08 16.30 4.02
CA GLY A 43 8.08 17.33 3.78
C GLY A 43 7.46 18.53 3.06
N PRO A 44 7.43 19.73 3.67
CA PRO A 44 6.79 20.90 3.09
C PRO A 44 7.43 21.33 1.76
N ASP A 45 8.75 21.14 1.62
CA ASP A 45 9.50 21.49 0.41
C ASP A 45 9.04 20.69 -0.82
N ALA A 46 8.49 19.50 -0.60
CA ALA A 46 7.93 18.70 -1.67
C ALA A 46 6.58 19.25 -2.18
N PHE A 47 5.93 20.18 -1.47
CA PHE A 47 4.60 20.70 -1.80
C PHE A 47 4.61 22.23 -1.84
N PRO A 48 5.18 22.85 -2.90
CA PRO A 48 5.15 24.31 -3.06
C PRO A 48 3.71 24.85 -3.16
N THR A 49 2.80 24.04 -3.69
CA THR A 49 1.36 24.25 -3.65
C THR A 49 0.71 23.12 -2.85
N LEU A 50 -0.25 23.46 -1.99
CA LEU A 50 -1.00 22.47 -1.23
C LEU A 50 -1.81 21.56 -2.17
N PRO A 51 -1.88 20.24 -1.90
CA PRO A 51 -2.75 19.35 -2.66
C PRO A 51 -4.21 19.79 -2.58
N ILE A 52 -4.88 19.88 -3.73
CA ILE A 52 -6.31 20.20 -3.80
C ILE A 52 -7.11 18.94 -3.52
N ILE A 53 -7.88 18.97 -2.44
CA ILE A 53 -8.74 17.87 -2.00
C ILE A 53 -10.18 18.24 -2.35
N GLU A 54 -10.82 17.42 -3.19
CA GLU A 54 -12.22 17.63 -3.58
C GLU A 54 -13.17 17.20 -2.48
N ARG A 55 -12.87 16.06 -1.83
CA ARG A 55 -13.71 15.47 -0.79
C ARG A 55 -12.84 14.83 0.28
N ALA A 56 -13.23 15.02 1.53
CA ALA A 56 -12.64 14.33 2.68
C ALA A 56 -13.72 13.93 3.66
N HIS A 57 -13.66 12.70 4.17
CA HIS A 57 -14.58 12.22 5.19
C HIS A 57 -13.99 11.06 5.99
N ARG A 58 -14.50 10.81 7.19
CA ARG A 58 -14.22 9.58 7.92
C ARG A 58 -15.07 8.44 7.38
N SER A 59 -14.49 7.24 7.33
CA SER A 59 -15.22 6.00 7.05
C SER A 59 -16.40 5.85 8.02
N PRO A 60 -17.61 5.48 7.55
CA PRO A 60 -18.79 5.41 8.40
C PRO A 60 -18.70 4.29 9.45
N THR A 61 -18.01 3.19 9.14
CA THR A 61 -17.88 2.05 10.04
C THR A 61 -16.92 2.36 11.19
N ALA A 62 -17.45 2.56 12.40
CA ALA A 62 -16.68 2.43 13.63
C ALA A 62 -16.26 0.96 13.77
N ARG A 63 -14.96 0.67 13.73
CA ARG A 63 -14.49 -0.68 14.08
C ARG A 63 -14.71 -0.89 15.58
N GLN A 64 -15.26 -2.05 15.96
CA GLN A 64 -15.51 -2.45 17.35
C GLN A 64 -14.25 -2.43 18.27
N ASN A 65 -13.05 -2.24 17.71
CA ASN A 65 -11.77 -2.38 18.41
C ASN A 65 -11.06 -1.04 18.71
N SER A 66 -11.79 0.00 19.15
CA SER A 66 -11.26 1.30 19.64
C SER A 66 -10.25 2.06 18.73
N ARG A 67 -10.03 1.59 17.50
CA ARG A 67 -9.15 2.22 16.53
C ARG A 67 -9.86 3.39 15.86
N ALA A 68 -9.18 4.52 15.80
CA ALA A 68 -9.66 5.69 15.06
C ALA A 68 -10.01 5.33 13.62
N ARG A 69 -11.14 5.85 13.13
CA ARG A 69 -11.63 5.60 11.78
C ARG A 69 -10.67 6.19 10.76
N ALA A 70 -10.60 5.53 9.61
CA ALA A 70 -9.76 6.02 8.52
C ALA A 70 -10.40 7.28 7.91
N ILE A 71 -9.57 8.26 7.57
CA ILE A 71 -9.97 9.39 6.74
C ILE A 71 -9.75 8.99 5.28
N MET A 72 -10.80 9.11 4.47
CA MET A 72 -10.76 8.92 3.03
C MET A 72 -10.79 10.28 2.35
N ILE A 73 -9.85 10.51 1.45
CA ILE A 73 -9.78 11.73 0.66
C ILE A 73 -9.81 11.40 -0.83
N GLU A 74 -10.38 12.32 -1.60
CA GLU A 74 -10.36 12.36 -3.06
C GLU A 74 -9.58 13.60 -3.49
N LEU A 75 -8.48 13.38 -4.22
CA LEU A 75 -7.63 14.45 -4.75
C LEU A 75 -8.10 14.84 -6.14
N LEU A 76 -8.06 16.13 -6.44
CA LEU A 76 -8.37 16.63 -7.79
C LEU A 76 -7.40 16.05 -8.82
N ASN A 77 -6.10 16.03 -8.49
CA ASN A 77 -5.05 15.58 -9.38
C ASN A 77 -4.53 14.18 -9.01
N PHE A 78 -4.59 13.26 -9.97
CA PHE A 78 -4.01 11.92 -9.83
C PHE A 78 -2.47 11.96 -9.61
N GLN A 79 -1.79 12.98 -10.16
CA GLN A 79 -0.35 13.16 -9.98
C GLN A 79 0.02 13.41 -8.51
N ASP A 80 -0.80 14.18 -7.78
CA ASP A 80 -0.59 14.43 -6.35
C ASP A 80 -0.71 13.13 -5.56
N LYS A 81 -1.68 12.27 -5.90
CA LYS A 81 -1.80 10.94 -5.31
C LYS A 81 -0.52 10.12 -5.49
N VAL A 82 -0.01 10.05 -6.71
CA VAL A 82 1.20 9.25 -7.03
C VAL A 82 2.39 9.78 -6.25
N LYS A 83 2.55 11.10 -6.20
CA LYS A 83 3.60 11.78 -5.44
C LYS A 83 3.51 11.50 -3.94
N ILE A 84 2.33 11.63 -3.35
CA ILE A 84 2.06 11.32 -1.94
C ILE A 84 2.44 9.87 -1.62
N LEU A 85 2.01 8.92 -2.43
CA LEU A 85 2.33 7.49 -2.23
C LEU A 85 3.82 7.18 -2.41
N ARG A 86 4.52 7.90 -3.28
CA ARG A 86 5.97 7.76 -3.46
C ARG A 86 6.71 8.23 -2.21
N LEU A 87 6.45 9.48 -1.79
CA LEU A 87 7.08 10.07 -0.61
C LEU A 87 6.77 9.27 0.67
N ALA A 88 5.55 8.76 0.79
CA ALA A 88 5.16 7.91 1.92
C ALA A 88 5.94 6.59 1.98
N ARG A 89 6.40 6.04 0.85
CA ARG A 89 7.24 4.82 0.80
C ARG A 89 8.71 5.12 1.06
N GLU A 90 9.17 6.30 0.65
CA GLU A 90 10.56 6.75 0.87
C GLU A 90 10.81 7.10 2.34
N LYS A 91 9.80 7.64 3.03
CA LYS A 91 9.86 7.85 4.48
C LYS A 91 9.77 6.53 5.25
N LYS A 92 10.64 6.38 6.26
CA LYS A 92 10.66 5.21 7.16
C LYS A 92 9.43 5.15 8.07
N SER A 93 8.99 6.29 8.60
CA SER A 93 7.80 6.42 9.43
C SER A 93 7.10 7.75 9.14
N LEU A 94 5.78 7.73 9.24
CA LEU A 94 4.95 8.92 9.18
C LEU A 94 4.28 9.03 10.54
N ASP A 95 4.60 10.05 11.32
CA ASP A 95 4.09 10.23 12.67
C ASP A 95 3.42 11.60 12.81
N TYR A 96 2.31 11.64 13.53
CA TYR A 96 1.60 12.86 13.88
C TYR A 96 1.10 12.76 15.31
N ASN A 97 1.40 13.76 16.13
CA ASN A 97 1.03 13.78 17.56
C ASN A 97 1.39 12.47 18.31
N GLY A 98 2.58 11.93 18.03
CA GLY A 98 3.06 10.69 18.66
C GLY A 98 2.33 9.41 18.22
N LYS A 99 1.53 9.47 17.14
CA LYS A 99 0.87 8.31 16.54
C LYS A 99 1.35 8.07 15.12
N HIS A 100 1.63 6.80 14.84
CA HIS A 100 1.99 6.35 13.50
C HIS A 100 0.78 6.44 12.56
N ILE A 101 1.01 7.05 11.39
CA ILE A 101 0.07 7.20 10.30
C ILE A 101 0.48 6.29 9.15
N SER A 102 -0.50 5.61 8.57
CA SER A 102 -0.30 4.80 7.37
C SER A 102 -1.19 5.33 6.24
N ILE A 103 -0.59 5.48 5.05
CA ILE A 103 -1.27 5.97 3.84
C ILE A 103 -1.41 4.82 2.86
N TYR A 104 -2.65 4.56 2.42
CA TYR A 104 -2.96 3.50 1.47
C TYR A 104 -3.76 4.04 0.27
N PRO A 105 -3.60 3.46 -0.93
CA PRO A 105 -4.56 3.66 -2.00
C PRO A 105 -5.95 3.12 -1.61
N ASP A 106 -7.02 3.79 -2.04
CA ASP A 106 -8.37 3.21 -1.97
C ASP A 106 -8.61 2.29 -3.17
N PHE A 107 -8.96 1.03 -2.91
CA PHE A 107 -9.27 0.02 -3.92
C PHE A 107 -10.66 -0.55 -3.66
N SER A 108 -11.31 -1.07 -4.69
CA SER A 108 -12.58 -1.77 -4.51
C SER A 108 -12.43 -2.97 -3.56
N PRO A 109 -13.51 -3.40 -2.88
CA PRO A 109 -13.47 -4.59 -2.02
C PRO A 109 -13.00 -5.85 -2.76
N GLU A 110 -13.42 -6.04 -4.01
CA GLU A 110 -12.98 -7.15 -4.86
C GLU A 110 -11.47 -7.12 -5.08
N LEU A 111 -10.92 -5.98 -5.51
CA LEU A 111 -9.49 -5.83 -5.77
C LEU A 111 -8.68 -5.99 -4.48
N THR A 112 -9.18 -5.43 -3.38
CA THR A 112 -8.57 -5.59 -2.06
C THR A 112 -8.49 -7.06 -1.65
N ARG A 113 -9.56 -7.85 -1.83
CA ARG A 113 -9.55 -9.30 -1.54
C ARG A 113 -8.51 -10.03 -2.40
N ARG A 114 -8.47 -9.75 -3.71
CA ARG A 114 -7.47 -10.35 -4.62
C ARG A 114 -6.04 -10.00 -4.23
N ARG A 115 -5.77 -8.75 -3.83
CA ARG A 115 -4.43 -8.34 -3.38
C ARG A 115 -4.03 -8.97 -2.05
N ARG A 116 -5.00 -9.24 -1.16
CA ARG A 116 -4.77 -9.97 0.10
C ARG A 116 -4.50 -11.46 -0.11
N SER A 117 -4.97 -12.08 -1.19
CA SER A 117 -4.64 -13.50 -1.43
C SER A 117 -3.14 -13.74 -1.64
N PHE A 118 -2.38 -12.70 -2.00
CA PHE A 118 -0.93 -12.74 -2.08
C PHE A 118 -0.22 -12.50 -0.72
N ASP A 119 -0.93 -12.22 0.37
CA ASP A 119 -0.33 -11.95 1.68
C ASP A 119 0.52 -13.12 2.23
N PRO A 120 0.12 -14.39 2.10
CA PRO A 120 0.96 -15.53 2.48
C PRO A 120 2.28 -15.57 1.70
N VAL A 121 2.21 -15.43 0.38
CA VAL A 121 3.37 -15.41 -0.53
C VAL A 121 4.32 -14.25 -0.19
N LYS A 122 3.79 -13.05 -0.01
CA LYS A 122 4.56 -11.85 0.38
C LYS A 122 5.22 -11.99 1.75
N ARG A 123 4.71 -12.85 2.63
CA ARG A 123 5.33 -13.13 3.93
C ARG A 123 6.59 -13.97 3.75
N LYS A 124 6.48 -15.09 3.03
CA LYS A 124 7.61 -15.96 2.69
C LYS A 124 8.72 -15.19 1.95
N LEU A 125 8.33 -14.37 0.98
CA LEU A 125 9.25 -13.48 0.26
C LEU A 125 10.05 -12.54 1.16
N ARG A 126 9.42 -12.00 2.21
CA ARG A 126 10.09 -11.14 3.19
C ARG A 126 11.05 -11.94 4.07
N GLU A 127 10.66 -13.14 4.48
CA GLU A 127 11.51 -14.05 5.27
C GLU A 127 12.78 -14.44 4.49
N LEU A 128 12.66 -14.63 3.17
CA LEU A 128 13.79 -14.91 2.27
C LEU A 128 14.56 -13.65 1.81
N ASN A 129 14.17 -12.45 2.26
CA ASN A 129 14.74 -11.17 1.82
C ASN A 129 14.74 -10.96 0.30
N MET A 130 13.76 -11.53 -0.40
CA MET A 130 13.63 -11.40 -1.85
C MET A 130 12.89 -10.11 -2.22
N LYS A 131 13.35 -9.44 -3.28
CA LYS A 131 12.73 -8.20 -3.76
C LYS A 131 11.47 -8.54 -4.57
N TYR A 132 10.35 -7.94 -4.19
CA TYR A 132 9.08 -8.13 -4.90
C TYR A 132 8.26 -6.84 -4.96
N PHE A 133 7.30 -6.83 -5.89
CA PHE A 133 6.35 -5.74 -6.10
C PHE A 133 4.96 -6.30 -6.38
N LEU A 134 3.91 -5.58 -5.99
CA LEU A 134 2.54 -5.93 -6.38
C LEU A 134 1.98 -4.83 -7.28
N LEU A 135 2.00 -5.09 -8.57
CA LEU A 135 1.56 -4.16 -9.61
C LEU A 135 0.03 -4.07 -9.64
N TYR A 136 -0.47 -2.89 -10.02
CA TYR A 136 -1.89 -2.72 -10.32
C TYR A 136 -2.24 -3.46 -11.63
N PRO A 137 -3.39 -4.15 -11.71
CA PRO A 137 -4.39 -4.29 -10.65
C PRO A 137 -3.94 -5.25 -9.54
N CYS A 138 -3.43 -6.43 -9.89
CA CYS A 138 -3.02 -7.45 -8.93
C CYS A 138 -2.06 -8.47 -9.55
N THR A 139 -0.89 -8.02 -10.00
CA THR A 139 0.16 -8.90 -10.54
C THR A 139 1.37 -8.86 -9.61
N LEU A 140 1.72 -9.98 -9.00
CA LEU A 140 2.91 -10.07 -8.17
C LEU A 140 4.13 -10.20 -9.09
N CYS A 141 5.13 -9.37 -8.88
CA CYS A 141 6.40 -9.43 -9.57
C CYS A 141 7.50 -9.74 -8.56
N VAL A 142 8.27 -10.79 -8.80
CA VAL A 142 9.40 -11.20 -7.95
C VAL A 142 10.68 -11.10 -8.76
N VAL A 143 11.73 -10.57 -8.15
CA VAL A 143 13.06 -10.48 -8.77
C VAL A 143 13.90 -11.66 -8.28
N VAL A 144 14.29 -12.55 -9.20
CA VAL A 144 15.15 -13.71 -8.93
C VAL A 144 16.35 -13.62 -9.87
N ASP A 145 17.55 -13.56 -9.31
CA ASP A 145 18.81 -13.50 -10.07
C ASP A 145 18.80 -12.43 -11.19
N GLY A 146 18.21 -11.26 -10.89
CA GLY A 146 18.07 -10.13 -11.83
C GLY A 146 16.89 -10.24 -12.80
N THR A 147 16.22 -11.38 -12.89
CA THR A 147 15.07 -11.60 -13.77
C THR A 147 13.75 -11.35 -13.04
N GLN A 148 12.81 -10.68 -13.70
CA GLN A 148 11.48 -10.42 -13.16
C GLN A 148 10.49 -11.52 -13.55
N GLN A 149 10.01 -12.26 -12.56
CA GLN A 149 8.92 -13.22 -12.75
C GLN A 149 7.58 -12.60 -12.34
N ARG A 150 6.52 -12.88 -13.10
CA ARG A 150 5.20 -12.25 -12.92
C ARG A 150 4.14 -13.31 -12.69
N PHE A 151 3.34 -13.13 -11.64
CA PHE A 151 2.30 -14.05 -11.23
C PHE A 151 0.95 -13.32 -11.18
N SER A 152 -0.02 -13.86 -11.93
CA SER A 152 -1.38 -13.31 -11.98
C SER A 152 -2.30 -13.92 -10.93
N THR A 153 -1.96 -15.11 -10.43
CA THR A 153 -2.67 -15.76 -9.33
C THR A 153 -1.71 -16.06 -8.17
N HIS A 154 -2.27 -16.18 -6.97
CA HIS A 154 -1.48 -16.51 -5.78
C HIS A 154 -1.04 -17.98 -5.79
N LYS A 155 -1.82 -18.87 -6.43
CA LYS A 155 -1.50 -20.30 -6.54
C LYS A 155 -0.25 -20.53 -7.37
N ASP A 156 -0.19 -19.93 -8.57
CA ASP A 156 0.99 -20.03 -9.44
C ASP A 156 2.25 -19.52 -8.72
N ALA A 157 2.09 -18.46 -7.92
CA ALA A 157 3.19 -17.95 -7.10
C ALA A 157 3.59 -18.97 -6.02
N GLU A 158 2.62 -19.51 -5.26
CA GLU A 158 2.88 -20.49 -4.20
C GLU A 158 3.58 -21.76 -4.69
N GLU A 159 3.18 -22.28 -5.85
CA GLU A 159 3.79 -23.45 -6.48
C GLU A 159 5.26 -23.20 -6.82
N ILE A 160 5.55 -22.09 -7.51
CA ILE A 160 6.92 -21.72 -7.88
C ILE A 160 7.76 -21.36 -6.64
N PHE A 161 7.14 -20.87 -5.56
CA PHE A 161 7.84 -20.66 -4.29
C PHE A 161 8.30 -21.96 -3.62
N ILE A 162 7.55 -23.05 -3.75
CA ILE A 162 7.98 -24.34 -3.19
C ILE A 162 9.25 -24.80 -3.90
N GLU A 163 9.33 -24.63 -5.22
CA GLU A 163 10.52 -24.96 -6.00
C GLU A 163 11.72 -24.10 -5.61
N TRP A 164 11.54 -22.77 -5.49
CA TRP A 164 12.62 -21.87 -5.12
C TRP A 164 13.11 -22.06 -3.68
N ASP A 165 12.20 -22.37 -2.76
CA ASP A 165 12.57 -22.62 -1.36
C ASP A 165 13.43 -23.88 -1.25
N LEU A 166 13.09 -24.93 -2.00
CA LEU A 166 13.89 -26.15 -2.10
C LEU A 166 15.26 -25.89 -2.74
N GLU A 167 15.32 -25.16 -3.87
CA GLU A 167 16.59 -24.81 -4.52
C GLU A 167 17.47 -23.92 -3.65
N PHE A 168 16.88 -22.96 -2.91
CA PHE A 168 17.61 -22.06 -2.04
C PHE A 168 18.21 -22.78 -0.83
N HIS A 169 17.46 -23.70 -0.21
CA HIS A 169 17.96 -24.56 0.86
C HIS A 169 19.00 -25.57 0.36
N LEU A 170 18.84 -26.13 -0.85
CA LEU A 170 19.83 -26.99 -1.48
C LEU A 170 21.14 -26.25 -1.75
N ARG A 171 21.09 -25.03 -2.32
CA ARG A 171 22.27 -24.16 -2.53
C ARG A 171 23.00 -23.87 -1.23
N LYS A 172 22.28 -23.54 -0.14
CA LYS A 172 22.88 -23.31 1.18
C LYS A 172 23.52 -24.58 1.76
N SER A 173 22.90 -25.74 1.57
CA SER A 173 23.45 -27.03 2.05
C SER A 173 24.72 -27.45 1.30
N CYS A 174 24.86 -27.09 0.02
CA CYS A 174 26.04 -27.38 -0.78
C CYS A 174 27.23 -26.47 -0.40
N THR A 175 26.98 -25.19 -0.08
CA THR A 175 28.03 -24.28 0.41
C THR A 175 28.60 -24.67 1.78
N LEU A 176 27.88 -25.47 2.59
CA LEU A 176 28.35 -25.93 3.91
C LEU A 176 29.09 -27.27 3.88
N ARG A 177 29.14 -27.98 2.74
CA ARG A 177 29.90 -29.24 2.59
C ARG A 177 31.28 -29.06 1.96
N ASN A 178 31.59 -27.86 1.47
CA ASN A 178 32.86 -27.53 0.82
C ASN A 178 33.70 -26.52 1.64
N ALA A 179 33.47 -26.42 2.96
CA ALA A 179 34.24 -25.63 3.90
C ALA A 179 34.92 -26.52 4.93
#